data_AF-A0A5E4JYF4-F1
#
_entry.id   AF-A0A5E4JYF4-F1
#
_cell.length_a   1.000
_cell.length_b   1.000
_cell.length_c   1.000
_cell.angle_alpha   90.00
_cell.angle_beta   90.00
_cell.angle_gamma   90.00
#
_symmetry.space_group_name_H-M   'P 1'
#
loop_
_entity.id
_entity.type
_entity.pdbx_description
1 polymer ?
#
loop_
_entity_poly.entity_id
_entity_poly.type
_entity_poly.pdbx_seq_one_letter_code
_entity_poly.pdbx_strand_id
1 'polypeptide(L)'
;MAYDITLGRDESDKKLFGDKGLIFIGKGYVKMGQYTSLSNRIFMDVARSHVVLVAGKRGSGKSYTLGVIAEEISNLPKEVSQNIASLIFDTMGIYWTMKFENEKDRNLLQDWGLKSRNLPVKIFVPFGHYDAYLEKGIPIDERFALDVKELSAEDWIMTFGLEVTNPISILIQRMIGKLSDRGRFEISDILYLIENDERTNDETRNAAIGLFEAAEEWGIFAKSNDRPTEVKDLISAGMTSVLDLSVYNSVGAFNIRALVISLVSRKIFNQRMDSRKKEEIESVSKGINISFVSEKKSEPLVWMFIDEAHEFLPLTGKTAATDALVQLLREGR
;
A
#
# COMPACT_ATOMS: atom_id res chain seq x y z
N MET A 1 13.88 14.52 35.26
CA MET A 1 14.56 14.84 33.98
C MET A 1 13.65 14.38 32.85
N ALA A 2 13.40 15.22 31.85
CA ALA A 2 12.73 14.77 30.64
C ALA A 2 13.61 13.70 29.97
N TYR A 3 13.02 12.58 29.58
CA TYR A 3 13.69 11.52 28.84
C TYR A 3 12.83 11.15 27.64
N ASP A 4 13.45 10.77 26.54
CA ASP A 4 12.72 10.37 25.35
C ASP A 4 12.22 8.92 25.50
N ILE A 5 10.98 8.68 25.08
CA ILE A 5 10.36 7.34 25.08
C ILE A 5 10.56 6.77 23.69
N THR A 6 11.14 5.57 23.61
CA THR A 6 11.30 4.83 22.35
C THR A 6 10.38 3.61 22.34
N LEU A 7 9.52 3.51 21.33
CA LEU A 7 8.64 2.37 21.09
C LEU A 7 9.26 1.43 20.05
N GLY A 8 9.06 0.12 20.23
CA GLY A 8 9.45 -0.88 19.24
C GLY A 8 10.92 -1.33 19.26
N ARG A 9 11.68 -1.02 20.32
CA ARG A 9 13.06 -1.52 20.50
C ARG A 9 13.24 -2.28 21.81
N ASP A 10 13.91 -3.42 21.72
CA ASP A 10 14.48 -4.09 22.88
C ASP A 10 15.88 -3.55 23.22
N GLU A 11 16.51 -4.06 24.28
CA GLU A 11 17.85 -3.63 24.71
C GLU A 11 18.95 -3.93 23.69
N SER A 12 18.76 -4.95 22.84
CA SER A 12 19.72 -5.30 21.79
C SER A 12 19.61 -4.32 20.62
N ASP A 13 18.40 -3.98 20.21
CA ASP A 13 18.12 -3.01 19.14
C ASP A 13 18.56 -1.61 19.54
N LYS A 14 18.39 -1.20 20.81
CA LYS A 14 18.92 0.08 21.31
C LYS A 14 20.44 0.16 21.17
N LYS A 15 21.17 -0.92 21.49
CA LYS A 15 22.62 -0.98 21.34
C LYS A 15 23.05 -1.00 19.87
N LEU A 16 22.29 -1.68 19.02
CA LEU A 16 22.61 -1.86 17.60
C LEU A 16 22.33 -0.60 16.78
N PHE A 17 21.17 0.04 16.97
CA PHE A 17 20.70 1.13 16.13
C PHE A 17 20.89 2.52 16.75
N GLY A 18 21.08 2.63 18.08
CA GLY A 18 21.20 3.93 18.75
C GLY A 18 19.95 4.78 18.51
N ASP A 19 20.09 5.92 17.83
CA ASP A 19 18.97 6.79 17.41
C ASP A 19 18.57 6.63 15.94
N LYS A 20 19.29 5.79 15.17
CA LYS A 20 19.08 5.64 13.72
C LYS A 20 17.78 4.88 13.46
N GLY A 21 16.90 5.40 12.61
CA GLY A 21 15.61 4.75 12.32
C GLY A 21 14.57 4.93 13.42
N LEU A 22 14.66 6.04 14.16
CA LEU A 22 13.61 6.52 15.05
C LEU A 22 12.86 7.67 14.38
N ILE A 23 11.53 7.62 14.38
CA ILE A 23 10.66 8.70 13.91
C ILE A 23 9.92 9.35 15.07
N PHE A 24 9.69 10.67 15.02
CA PHE A 24 9.00 11.38 16.09
C PHE A 24 7.48 11.33 15.88
N ILE A 25 6.75 10.68 16.80
CA ILE A 25 5.30 10.49 16.64
C ILE A 25 4.45 11.35 17.59
N GLY A 26 5.07 12.03 18.55
CA GLY A 26 4.37 12.95 19.44
C GLY A 26 5.04 13.17 20.79
N LYS A 27 4.30 13.74 21.73
CA LYS A 27 4.74 13.97 23.11
C LYS A 27 3.76 13.33 24.08
N GLY A 28 4.27 12.76 25.16
CA GLY A 28 3.47 12.46 26.33
C GLY A 28 2.88 13.74 26.91
N TYR A 29 1.76 13.62 27.63
CA TYR A 29 1.19 14.73 28.37
C TYR A 29 0.87 14.29 29.79
N VAL A 30 0.97 15.24 30.72
CA VAL A 30 0.61 15.06 32.12
C VAL A 30 -0.49 16.05 32.43
N LYS A 31 -1.59 15.55 33.01
CA LYS A 31 -2.70 16.38 33.46
C LYS A 31 -2.61 16.59 34.97
N MET A 32 -2.42 17.84 35.40
CA MET A 32 -2.42 18.25 36.80
C MET A 32 -3.63 19.14 37.06
N GLY A 33 -4.73 18.52 37.52
CA GLY A 33 -6.01 19.20 37.69
C GLY A 33 -6.57 19.70 36.35
N GLN A 34 -6.65 21.02 36.18
CA GLN A 34 -7.10 21.67 34.94
C GLN A 34 -5.97 21.94 33.94
N TYR A 35 -4.69 21.82 34.35
CA TYR A 35 -3.55 22.07 33.48
C TYR A 35 -3.10 20.80 32.78
N THR A 36 -2.84 20.90 31.48
CA THR A 36 -2.19 19.85 30.70
C THR A 36 -0.84 20.36 30.23
N SER A 37 0.22 19.65 30.56
CA SER A 37 1.58 19.96 30.14
C SER A 37 2.13 18.84 29.29
N LEU A 38 2.75 19.19 28.17
CA LEU A 38 3.50 18.24 27.34
C LEU A 38 4.80 17.88 28.06
N SER A 39 5.14 16.58 28.07
CA SER A 39 6.28 16.04 28.78
C SER A 39 7.31 15.46 27.81
N ASN A 40 7.45 14.14 27.80
CA ASN A 40 8.50 13.40 27.10
C ASN A 40 8.18 13.28 25.61
N ARG A 41 9.19 13.37 24.74
CA ARG A 41 9.02 13.04 23.32
C ARG A 41 8.84 11.53 23.17
N ILE A 42 8.05 11.12 22.19
CA ILE A 42 7.78 9.74 21.88
C ILE A 42 8.28 9.49 20.46
N PHE A 43 9.19 8.53 20.36
CA PHE A 43 9.76 8.06 19.11
C PHE A 43 9.31 6.62 18.83
N MET A 44 9.16 6.27 17.57
CA MET A 44 8.85 4.93 17.11
C MET A 44 10.00 4.40 16.26
N ASP A 45 10.40 3.16 16.49
CA ASP A 45 11.31 2.45 15.60
C ASP A 45 10.67 2.15 14.25
N VAL A 46 11.43 2.39 13.17
CA VAL A 46 11.06 2.01 11.81
C VAL A 46 12.11 1.16 11.10
N ALA A 47 13.20 0.83 11.78
CA ALA A 47 14.25 -0.05 11.28
C ALA A 47 13.87 -1.55 11.36
N ARG A 48 12.91 -1.89 12.23
CA ARG A 48 12.28 -3.22 12.31
C ARG A 48 10.87 -3.20 11.72
N SER A 49 10.38 -4.41 11.43
CA SER A 49 9.01 -4.64 10.99
C SER A 49 8.06 -4.52 12.18
N HIS A 50 7.00 -3.71 12.02
CA HIS A 50 5.97 -3.52 13.03
C HIS A 50 4.58 -3.70 12.42
N VAL A 51 3.63 -4.12 13.26
CA VAL A 51 2.20 -4.07 12.95
C VAL A 51 1.57 -3.01 13.83
N VAL A 52 1.07 -1.94 13.21
CA VAL A 52 0.49 -0.78 13.90
C VAL A 52 -0.98 -0.66 13.55
N LEU A 53 -1.84 -0.59 14.57
CA LEU A 53 -3.26 -0.30 14.41
C LEU A 53 -3.55 1.12 14.91
N VAL A 54 -3.96 2.00 14.00
CA VAL A 54 -4.45 3.35 14.33
C VAL A 54 -5.98 3.33 14.36
N ALA A 55 -6.57 3.35 15.55
CA ALA A 55 -8.02 3.25 15.74
C ALA A 55 -8.58 4.45 16.52
N GLY A 56 -9.81 4.83 16.20
CA GLY A 56 -10.50 5.96 16.83
C GLY A 56 -11.77 6.37 16.10
N LYS A 57 -12.61 7.17 16.78
CA LYS A 57 -13.87 7.68 16.21
C LYS A 57 -13.63 8.54 14.97
N ARG A 58 -14.67 8.79 14.18
CA ARG A 58 -14.58 9.74 13.05
C ARG A 58 -14.10 11.10 13.57
N GLY A 59 -13.14 11.70 12.87
CA GLY A 59 -12.54 12.99 13.27
C GLY A 59 -11.52 12.91 14.40
N SER A 60 -11.12 11.72 14.87
CA SER A 60 -10.10 11.59 15.93
C SER A 60 -8.64 11.72 15.46
N GLY A 61 -8.42 12.08 14.18
CA GLY A 61 -7.08 12.26 13.62
C GLY A 61 -6.38 10.98 13.14
N LYS A 62 -7.10 9.90 12.80
CA LYS A 62 -6.48 8.64 12.30
C LYS A 62 -5.60 8.86 11.08
N SER A 63 -6.14 9.47 10.02
CA SER A 63 -5.39 9.75 8.80
C SER A 63 -4.25 10.75 9.03
N TYR A 64 -4.45 11.70 9.95
CA TYR A 64 -3.38 12.60 10.39
C TYR A 64 -2.22 11.83 11.01
N THR A 65 -2.49 10.86 11.90
CA THR A 65 -1.45 10.00 12.49
C THR A 65 -0.72 9.16 11.44
N LEU A 66 -1.43 8.56 10.47
CA LEU A 66 -0.80 7.84 9.37
C LEU A 66 0.11 8.76 8.55
N GLY A 67 -0.37 9.98 8.24
CA GLY A 67 0.40 11.01 7.55
C GLY A 67 1.67 11.40 8.30
N VAL A 68 1.60 11.65 9.61
CA VAL A 68 2.76 11.96 10.46
C VAL A 68 3.80 10.85 10.42
N ILE A 69 3.39 9.58 10.52
CA ILE A 69 4.33 8.45 10.46
C ILE A 69 5.01 8.39 9.08
N ALA A 70 4.25 8.52 7.99
CA ALA A 70 4.80 8.48 6.64
C ALA A 70 5.69 9.71 6.32
N GLU A 71 5.34 10.89 6.82
CA GLU A 71 6.15 12.11 6.73
C GLU A 71 7.49 11.92 7.44
N GLU A 72 7.47 11.43 8.67
CA GLU A 72 8.70 11.26 9.45
C GLU A 72 9.61 10.17 8.88
N ILE A 73 9.04 9.11 8.28
CA ILE A 73 9.84 8.12 7.53
C ILE A 73 10.52 8.77 6.31
N SER A 74 9.79 9.56 5.54
CA SER A 74 10.36 10.31 4.40
C SER A 74 11.40 11.35 4.82
N ASN A 75 11.32 11.84 6.05
CA ASN A 75 12.21 12.85 6.61
C ASN A 75 13.46 12.25 7.30
N LEU A 76 13.60 10.92 7.31
CA LEU A 76 14.77 10.26 7.91
C LEU A 76 16.07 10.67 7.20
N PRO A 77 17.20 10.70 7.94
CA PRO A 77 18.51 10.93 7.35
C PRO A 77 18.81 9.92 6.24
N LYS A 78 19.52 10.37 5.19
CA LYS A 78 19.83 9.57 3.99
C LYS A 78 20.45 8.20 4.29
N GLU A 79 21.26 8.10 5.35
CA GLU A 79 21.86 6.84 5.80
C GLU A 79 20.82 5.74 6.08
N VAL A 80 19.64 6.14 6.58
CA VAL A 80 18.53 5.27 6.98
C VAL A 80 17.48 5.22 5.88
N SER A 81 17.10 6.38 5.34
CA SER A 81 15.99 6.48 4.37
C SER A 81 16.30 5.76 3.05
N GLN A 82 17.58 5.63 2.66
CA GLN A 82 17.98 4.82 1.49
C GLN A 82 17.62 3.32 1.59
N ASN A 83 17.18 2.85 2.76
CA ASN A 83 16.78 1.47 3.03
C ASN A 83 15.32 1.33 3.49
N ILE A 84 14.52 2.42 3.49
CA ILE A 84 13.08 2.40 3.82
C ILE A 84 12.30 3.07 2.70
N ALA A 85 11.18 2.49 2.33
CA ALA A 85 10.18 3.10 1.46
C ALA A 85 8.82 3.05 2.14
N SER A 86 7.95 4.00 1.80
CA SER A 86 6.57 4.03 2.29
C SER A 86 5.59 3.98 1.13
N LEU A 87 4.51 3.21 1.29
CA LEU A 87 3.41 3.16 0.34
C LEU A 87 2.10 3.39 1.10
N ILE A 88 1.37 4.44 0.73
CA ILE A 88 0.03 4.73 1.24
C ILE A 88 -0.99 4.33 0.20
N PHE A 89 -1.93 3.44 0.58
CA PHE A 89 -3.15 3.22 -0.16
C PHE A 89 -4.18 4.26 0.28
N ASP A 90 -4.35 5.30 -0.52
CA ASP A 90 -5.24 6.42 -0.22
C ASP A 90 -6.63 6.15 -0.76
N THR A 91 -7.54 5.77 0.14
CA THR A 91 -8.94 5.47 -0.19
C THR A 91 -9.83 6.71 -0.21
N MET A 92 -9.35 7.85 0.30
CA MET A 92 -10.14 9.06 0.53
C MET A 92 -9.65 10.26 -0.29
N GLY A 93 -8.48 10.18 -0.92
CA GLY A 93 -7.93 11.21 -1.81
C GLY A 93 -7.43 12.43 -1.05
N ILE A 94 -6.76 12.22 0.09
CA ILE A 94 -6.30 13.31 0.97
C ILE A 94 -4.77 13.39 1.07
N TYR A 95 -4.04 12.30 0.84
CA TYR A 95 -2.59 12.25 1.06
C TYR A 95 -1.79 12.89 -0.09
N TRP A 96 -2.41 13.22 -1.23
CA TRP A 96 -1.76 14.03 -2.27
C TRP A 96 -1.29 15.40 -1.74
N THR A 97 -1.95 15.91 -0.70
CA THR A 97 -1.58 17.17 -0.05
C THR A 97 -0.21 17.12 0.63
N MET A 98 0.31 15.92 0.97
CA MET A 98 1.64 15.74 1.55
C MET A 98 2.78 16.19 0.62
N LYS A 99 2.49 16.43 -0.67
CA LYS A 99 3.44 16.98 -1.63
C LYS A 99 3.81 18.44 -1.36
N PHE A 100 3.00 19.15 -0.56
CA PHE A 100 3.22 20.54 -0.22
C PHE A 100 3.68 20.70 1.22
N GLU A 101 4.45 21.75 1.46
CA GLU A 101 4.81 22.16 2.82
C GLU A 101 3.55 22.51 3.62
N ASN A 102 3.49 22.10 4.89
CA ASN A 102 2.38 22.42 5.78
C ASN A 102 2.45 23.86 6.29
N GLU A 103 2.15 24.80 5.40
CA GLU A 103 2.08 26.23 5.68
C GLU A 103 0.87 26.62 6.53
N LYS A 104 -0.22 25.84 6.44
CA LYS A 104 -1.44 26.09 7.20
C LYS A 104 -1.20 25.98 8.71
N ASP A 105 -0.40 25.00 9.13
CA ASP A 105 -0.12 24.73 10.54
C ASP A 105 1.27 25.22 10.99
N ARG A 106 1.88 26.17 10.26
CA ARG A 106 3.24 26.66 10.55
C ARG A 106 3.45 27.07 12.02
N ASN A 107 2.49 27.79 12.61
CA ASN A 107 2.59 28.23 14.02
C ASN A 107 2.56 27.03 14.98
N LEU A 108 1.70 26.04 14.71
CA LEU A 108 1.62 24.82 15.52
C LEU A 108 2.92 24.02 15.42
N LEU A 109 3.51 23.90 14.22
CA LEU A 109 4.81 23.27 14.05
C LEU A 109 5.88 24.01 14.87
N GLN A 110 5.89 25.34 14.84
CA GLN A 110 6.85 26.14 15.61
C GLN A 110 6.72 25.93 17.13
N ASP A 111 5.48 25.88 17.66
CA ASP A 111 5.21 25.57 19.07
C ASP A 111 5.74 24.19 19.47
N TRP A 112 5.82 23.27 18.51
CA TRP A 112 6.37 21.94 18.69
C TRP A 112 7.88 21.85 18.46
N GLY A 113 8.52 22.94 18.01
CA GLY A 113 9.93 22.98 17.64
C GLY A 113 10.22 22.39 16.25
N LEU A 114 9.18 22.25 15.43
CA LEU A 114 9.22 21.71 14.07
C LEU A 114 9.20 22.83 13.03
N LYS A 115 9.56 22.48 11.80
CA LYS A 115 9.52 23.38 10.65
C LYS A 115 8.75 22.72 9.51
N SER A 116 7.96 23.54 8.83
CA SER A 116 7.37 23.19 7.53
C SER A 116 8.48 22.86 6.54
N ARG A 117 8.30 21.83 5.72
CA ARG A 117 9.26 21.39 4.70
C ARG A 117 8.56 20.61 3.60
N ASN A 118 9.15 20.62 2.40
CA ASN A 118 8.77 19.69 1.34
C ASN A 118 9.34 18.29 1.63
N LEU A 119 8.57 17.27 1.27
CA LEU A 119 8.93 15.87 1.45
C LEU A 119 8.92 15.15 0.10
N PRO A 120 9.76 14.11 -0.06
CA PRO A 120 9.79 13.29 -1.27
C PRO A 120 8.52 12.41 -1.31
N VAL A 121 7.47 12.93 -1.96
CA VAL A 121 6.19 12.23 -2.16
C VAL A 121 5.91 12.08 -3.65
N LYS A 122 5.47 10.89 -4.06
CA LYS A 122 5.06 10.60 -5.44
C LYS A 122 3.64 10.08 -5.47
N ILE A 123 2.80 10.69 -6.30
CA ILE A 123 1.37 10.36 -6.37
C ILE A 123 1.10 9.54 -7.64
N PHE A 124 0.55 8.35 -7.42
CA PHE A 124 0.09 7.42 -8.43
C PHE A 124 -1.43 7.44 -8.49
N VAL A 125 -1.97 7.54 -9.70
CA VAL A 125 -3.41 7.42 -9.94
C VAL A 125 -3.68 6.40 -11.04
N PRO A 126 -4.79 5.65 -11.00
CA PRO A 126 -5.19 4.76 -12.06
C PRO A 126 -5.12 5.43 -13.44
N PHE A 127 -4.50 4.77 -14.42
CA PHE A 127 -4.16 5.38 -15.70
C PHE A 127 -5.37 5.97 -16.44
N GLY A 128 -6.53 5.30 -16.37
CA GLY A 128 -7.77 5.76 -17.03
C GLY A 128 -8.36 7.03 -16.42
N HIS A 129 -7.90 7.42 -15.22
CA HIS A 129 -8.37 8.60 -14.48
C HIS A 129 -7.29 9.70 -14.40
N TYR A 130 -6.09 9.46 -14.94
CA TYR A 130 -4.95 10.36 -14.82
C TYR A 130 -5.23 11.75 -15.39
N ASP A 131 -5.77 11.82 -16.61
CA ASP A 131 -6.00 13.10 -17.29
C ASP A 131 -7.08 13.93 -16.56
N ALA A 132 -8.12 13.27 -16.03
CA ALA A 132 -9.16 13.93 -15.23
C ALA A 132 -8.62 14.53 -13.91
N TYR A 133 -7.57 13.95 -13.33
CA TYR A 133 -6.90 14.52 -12.16
C TYR A 133 -6.05 15.75 -12.53
N LEU A 134 -5.36 15.73 -13.68
CA LEU A 134 -4.63 16.89 -14.19
C LEU A 134 -5.55 18.06 -14.49
N GLU A 135 -6.70 17.81 -15.13
CA GLU A 135 -7.70 18.85 -15.44
C GLU A 135 -8.24 19.52 -14.16
N LYS A 136 -8.32 18.78 -13.06
CA LYS A 136 -8.69 19.30 -11.73
C LYS A 136 -7.56 20.03 -11.01
N GLY A 137 -6.34 20.05 -11.57
CA GLY A 137 -5.16 20.67 -10.98
C GLY A 137 -4.57 19.90 -9.80
N ILE A 138 -4.88 18.60 -9.67
CA ILE A 138 -4.30 17.75 -8.62
C ILE A 138 -2.87 17.38 -9.05
N PRO A 139 -1.85 17.56 -8.18
CA PRO A 139 -0.44 17.43 -8.56
C PRO A 139 0.03 15.97 -8.63
N ILE A 140 -0.54 15.19 -9.54
CA ILE A 140 -0.19 13.78 -9.77
C ILE A 140 1.18 13.64 -10.47
N ASP A 141 1.84 12.51 -10.26
CA ASP A 141 3.16 12.24 -10.85
C ASP A 141 3.10 11.12 -11.89
N GLU A 142 2.46 10.00 -11.57
CA GLU A 142 2.56 8.77 -12.36
C GLU A 142 1.21 8.10 -12.59
N ARG A 143 1.16 7.35 -13.68
CA ARG A 143 0.04 6.45 -14.01
C ARG A 143 0.23 5.11 -13.31
N PHE A 144 -0.83 4.58 -12.73
CA PHE A 144 -0.89 3.25 -12.15
C PHE A 144 -1.73 2.33 -13.04
N ALA A 145 -1.18 1.18 -13.39
CA ALA A 145 -1.88 0.17 -14.18
C ALA A 145 -1.51 -1.25 -13.72
N LEU A 146 -2.51 -2.12 -13.58
CA LEU A 146 -2.36 -3.52 -13.25
C LEU A 146 -2.14 -4.35 -14.52
N ASP A 147 -1.36 -5.43 -14.42
CA ASP A 147 -1.32 -6.46 -15.45
C ASP A 147 -2.46 -7.47 -15.19
N VAL A 148 -3.30 -7.71 -16.19
CA VAL A 148 -4.40 -8.70 -16.14
C VAL A 148 -3.86 -10.08 -15.79
N LYS A 149 -2.64 -10.42 -16.25
CA LYS A 149 -1.99 -11.69 -15.99
C LYS A 149 -1.71 -11.94 -14.49
N GLU A 150 -1.56 -10.88 -13.70
CA GLU A 150 -1.23 -11.00 -12.28
C GLU A 150 -2.43 -11.40 -11.41
N LEU A 151 -3.64 -11.39 -11.98
CA LEU A 151 -4.87 -11.76 -11.29
C LEU A 151 -5.14 -13.25 -11.43
N SER A 152 -5.43 -13.90 -10.31
CA SER A 152 -5.93 -15.27 -10.31
C SER A 152 -7.42 -15.32 -10.67
N ALA A 153 -7.93 -16.51 -10.98
CA ALA A 153 -9.37 -16.69 -11.19
C ALA A 153 -10.18 -16.32 -9.94
N GLU A 154 -9.64 -16.61 -8.75
CA GLU A 154 -10.25 -16.28 -7.46
C GLU A 154 -10.32 -14.77 -7.25
N ASP A 155 -9.30 -13.99 -7.65
CA ASP A 155 -9.34 -12.52 -7.57
C ASP A 155 -10.52 -11.97 -8.38
N TRP A 156 -10.73 -12.49 -9.60
CA TRP A 156 -11.86 -12.11 -10.46
C TRP A 156 -13.20 -12.48 -9.83
N ILE A 157 -13.34 -13.73 -9.37
CA ILE A 157 -14.57 -14.24 -8.73
C ILE A 157 -14.93 -13.38 -7.51
N MET A 158 -13.97 -13.09 -6.65
CA MET A 158 -14.19 -12.26 -5.46
C MET A 158 -14.52 -10.81 -5.83
N THR A 159 -13.86 -10.24 -6.83
CA THR A 159 -14.09 -8.85 -7.27
C THR A 159 -15.49 -8.70 -7.85
N PHE A 160 -15.97 -9.70 -8.59
CA PHE A 160 -17.34 -9.74 -9.12
C PHE A 160 -18.40 -10.16 -8.09
N GLY A 161 -18.00 -10.44 -6.84
CA GLY A 161 -18.94 -10.83 -5.78
C GLY A 161 -19.62 -12.18 -6.01
N LEU A 162 -18.96 -13.09 -6.72
CA LEU A 162 -19.50 -14.41 -7.08
C LEU A 162 -19.09 -15.49 -6.08
N GLU A 163 -19.96 -16.47 -5.87
CA GLU A 163 -19.60 -17.70 -5.14
C GLU A 163 -18.77 -18.62 -6.04
N VAL A 164 -17.86 -19.40 -5.45
CA VAL A 164 -17.02 -20.36 -6.20
C VAL A 164 -17.82 -21.43 -6.95
N THR A 165 -19.02 -21.73 -6.49
CA THR A 165 -19.97 -22.68 -7.09
C THR A 165 -20.84 -22.08 -8.20
N ASN A 166 -20.80 -20.76 -8.38
CA ASN A 166 -21.59 -20.08 -9.41
C ASN A 166 -21.13 -20.52 -10.83
N PRO A 167 -22.04 -20.81 -11.77
CA PRO A 167 -21.68 -21.16 -13.15
C PRO A 167 -20.73 -20.15 -13.83
N ILE A 168 -20.89 -18.86 -13.56
CA ILE A 168 -19.99 -17.79 -14.03
C ILE A 168 -18.59 -17.99 -13.46
N SER A 169 -18.45 -18.31 -12.17
CA SER A 169 -17.16 -18.58 -11.53
C SER A 169 -16.44 -19.77 -12.14
N ILE A 170 -17.17 -20.84 -12.47
CA ILE A 170 -16.62 -22.03 -13.14
C ILE A 170 -16.13 -21.67 -14.55
N LEU A 171 -16.89 -20.84 -15.27
CA LEU A 171 -16.48 -20.32 -16.58
C LEU A 171 -15.20 -19.47 -16.46
N ILE A 172 -15.15 -18.53 -15.50
CA ILE A 172 -13.96 -17.69 -15.24
C ILE A 172 -12.73 -18.55 -14.96
N GLN A 173 -12.82 -19.50 -14.03
CA GLN A 173 -11.70 -20.42 -13.72
C GLN A 173 -11.20 -21.14 -14.97
N ARG A 174 -12.11 -21.63 -15.81
CA ARG A 174 -11.74 -22.32 -17.05
C ARG A 174 -11.08 -21.39 -18.05
N MET A 175 -11.55 -20.14 -18.21
CA MET A 175 -10.97 -19.19 -19.17
C MET A 175 -9.62 -18.68 -18.72
N ILE A 176 -9.50 -18.26 -17.45
CA ILE A 176 -8.22 -17.82 -16.87
C ILE A 176 -7.20 -18.97 -16.90
N GLY A 177 -7.60 -20.21 -16.59
CA GLY A 177 -6.72 -21.38 -16.69
C GLY A 177 -6.25 -21.71 -18.11
N LYS A 178 -7.00 -21.34 -19.16
CA LYS A 178 -6.54 -21.47 -20.57
C LYS A 178 -5.49 -20.40 -20.94
N LEU A 179 -5.44 -19.30 -20.19
CA LEU A 179 -4.55 -18.16 -20.42
C LEU A 179 -3.32 -18.16 -19.50
N SER A 180 -3.37 -18.88 -18.37
CA SER A 180 -2.30 -18.88 -17.36
C SER A 180 -0.93 -19.28 -17.92
N ASP A 181 -0.92 -20.22 -18.87
CA ASP A 181 0.31 -20.71 -19.52
C ASP A 181 0.77 -19.85 -20.70
N ARG A 182 -0.02 -18.85 -21.08
CA ARG A 182 0.33 -17.91 -22.15
C ARG A 182 1.21 -16.78 -21.63
N GLY A 183 1.73 -15.98 -22.55
CA GLY A 183 2.45 -14.74 -22.26
C GLY A 183 1.56 -13.70 -21.58
N ARG A 184 1.80 -12.42 -21.87
CA ARG A 184 0.87 -11.36 -21.49
C ARG A 184 -0.47 -11.56 -22.21
N PHE A 185 -1.58 -11.30 -21.53
CA PHE A 185 -2.93 -11.29 -22.10
C PHE A 185 -3.72 -10.14 -21.47
N GLU A 186 -4.80 -9.73 -22.13
CA GLU A 186 -5.66 -8.62 -21.75
C GLU A 186 -7.11 -9.08 -21.52
N ILE A 187 -7.97 -8.17 -21.07
CA ILE A 187 -9.40 -8.46 -20.88
C ILE A 187 -10.05 -8.87 -22.21
N SER A 188 -9.64 -8.28 -23.33
CA SER A 188 -10.12 -8.65 -24.67
C SER A 188 -9.83 -10.11 -25.02
N ASP A 189 -8.71 -10.68 -24.57
CA ASP A 189 -8.39 -12.09 -24.79
C ASP A 189 -9.32 -13.01 -23.97
N ILE A 190 -9.67 -12.58 -22.75
CA ILE A 190 -10.64 -13.28 -21.90
C ILE A 190 -12.02 -13.25 -22.55
N LEU A 191 -12.47 -12.07 -23.01
CA LEU A 191 -13.75 -11.89 -23.69
C LEU A 191 -13.85 -12.79 -24.93
N TYR A 192 -12.81 -12.79 -25.78
CA TYR A 192 -12.76 -13.66 -26.95
C TYR A 192 -12.91 -15.15 -26.58
N LEU A 193 -12.23 -15.61 -25.52
CA LEU A 193 -12.37 -17.00 -25.07
C LEU A 193 -13.77 -17.32 -24.52
N ILE A 194 -14.41 -16.37 -23.85
CA ILE A 194 -15.77 -16.52 -23.34
C ILE A 194 -16.77 -16.61 -24.50
N GLU A 195 -16.69 -15.71 -25.47
CA GLU A 195 -17.57 -15.67 -26.66
C GLU A 195 -17.54 -16.96 -27.46
N ASN A 196 -16.35 -17.57 -27.60
CA ASN A 196 -16.13 -18.80 -28.35
C ASN A 196 -16.31 -20.08 -27.51
N ASP A 197 -16.80 -19.97 -26.27
CA ASP A 197 -17.03 -21.15 -25.42
C ASP A 197 -18.39 -21.80 -25.71
N GLU A 198 -18.36 -22.92 -26.42
CA GLU A 198 -19.55 -23.72 -26.78
C GLU A 198 -20.05 -24.61 -25.63
N ARG A 199 -19.31 -24.70 -24.52
CA ARG A 199 -19.63 -25.59 -23.38
C ARG A 199 -20.56 -24.94 -22.36
N THR A 200 -20.68 -23.63 -22.38
CA THR A 200 -21.47 -22.84 -21.44
C THR A 200 -22.71 -22.29 -22.13
N ASN A 201 -23.84 -22.30 -21.41
CA ASN A 201 -25.09 -21.73 -21.90
C ASN A 201 -24.98 -20.21 -22.14
N ASP A 202 -25.84 -19.70 -23.02
CA ASP A 202 -25.81 -18.31 -23.48
C ASP A 202 -26.01 -17.31 -22.33
N GLU A 203 -26.87 -17.61 -21.37
CA GLU A 203 -27.15 -16.74 -20.22
C GLU A 203 -25.89 -16.51 -19.36
N THR A 204 -25.20 -17.60 -18.99
CA THR A 204 -23.96 -17.54 -18.20
C THR A 204 -22.84 -16.87 -18.97
N ARG A 205 -22.75 -17.13 -20.28
CA ARG A 205 -21.75 -16.52 -21.17
C ARG A 205 -21.96 -15.01 -21.26
N ASN A 206 -23.17 -14.56 -21.55
CA ASN A 206 -23.51 -13.13 -21.66
C ASN A 206 -23.33 -12.40 -20.33
N ALA A 207 -23.66 -13.03 -19.19
CA ALA A 207 -23.41 -12.46 -17.87
C ALA A 207 -21.90 -12.29 -17.59
N ALA A 208 -21.08 -13.29 -17.94
CA ALA A 208 -19.63 -13.20 -17.80
C ALA A 208 -19.02 -12.11 -18.69
N ILE A 209 -19.50 -11.99 -19.93
CA ILE A 209 -19.11 -10.92 -20.86
C ILE A 209 -19.38 -9.55 -20.22
N GLY A 210 -20.60 -9.30 -19.75
CA GLY A 210 -20.95 -8.01 -19.14
C GLY A 210 -20.12 -7.66 -17.90
N LEU A 211 -19.68 -8.65 -17.11
CA LEU A 211 -18.78 -8.43 -15.98
C LEU A 211 -17.37 -8.00 -16.42
N PHE A 212 -16.82 -8.64 -17.45
CA PHE A 212 -15.49 -8.29 -17.97
C PHE A 212 -15.50 -7.00 -18.79
N GLU A 213 -16.56 -6.70 -19.53
CA GLU A 213 -16.76 -5.38 -20.17
C GLU A 213 -16.78 -4.28 -19.11
N ALA A 214 -17.53 -4.47 -18.01
CA ALA A 214 -17.51 -3.53 -16.89
C ALA A 214 -16.10 -3.39 -16.28
N ALA A 215 -15.31 -4.48 -16.22
CA ALA A 215 -13.94 -4.45 -15.73
C ALA A 215 -12.98 -3.65 -16.63
N GLU A 216 -13.21 -3.67 -17.94
CA GLU A 216 -12.44 -2.86 -18.90
C GLU A 216 -12.66 -1.35 -18.67
N GLU A 217 -13.88 -0.96 -18.31
CA GLU A 217 -14.24 0.44 -18.01
C GLU A 217 -13.64 0.98 -16.71
N TRP A 218 -13.12 0.12 -15.82
CA TRP A 218 -12.54 0.59 -14.55
C TRP A 218 -11.33 1.50 -14.76
N GLY A 219 -10.61 1.37 -15.88
CA GLY A 219 -9.44 2.20 -16.16
C GLY A 219 -8.24 1.90 -15.25
N ILE A 220 -8.14 0.64 -14.78
CA ILE A 220 -7.07 0.16 -13.90
C ILE A 220 -6.09 -0.83 -14.57
N PHE A 221 -6.48 -1.50 -15.65
CA PHE A 221 -5.66 -2.50 -16.33
C PHE A 221 -4.85 -1.92 -17.50
N ALA A 222 -3.57 -2.29 -17.59
CA ALA A 222 -2.67 -1.85 -18.66
C ALA A 222 -3.12 -2.39 -20.02
N LYS A 223 -3.28 -1.51 -21.01
CA LYS A 223 -3.58 -1.87 -22.41
C LYS A 223 -2.30 -2.23 -23.17
N SER A 224 -2.42 -2.73 -24.40
CA SER A 224 -1.26 -3.22 -25.19
C SER A 224 -0.10 -2.23 -25.33
N ASN A 225 -0.40 -0.93 -25.36
CA ASN A 225 0.59 0.13 -25.49
C ASN A 225 1.12 0.65 -24.14
N ASP A 226 0.52 0.23 -23.03
CA ASP A 226 0.89 0.64 -21.69
C ASP A 226 1.76 -0.42 -21.01
N ARG A 227 2.74 0.05 -20.24
CA ARG A 227 3.54 -0.81 -19.35
C ARG A 227 2.79 -0.96 -18.01
N PRO A 228 2.52 -2.19 -17.54
CA PRO A 228 2.01 -2.40 -16.20
C PRO A 228 2.96 -1.85 -15.13
N THR A 229 2.41 -1.32 -14.05
CA THR A 229 3.20 -0.80 -12.93
C THR A 229 3.86 -1.95 -12.17
N GLU A 230 5.18 -1.90 -12.07
CA GLU A 230 5.97 -2.84 -11.28
C GLU A 230 6.14 -2.34 -9.85
N VAL A 231 6.46 -3.25 -8.93
CA VAL A 231 6.71 -2.90 -7.53
C VAL A 231 7.81 -1.86 -7.39
N LYS A 232 8.88 -1.95 -8.19
CA LYS A 232 9.99 -0.98 -8.18
C LYS A 232 9.55 0.44 -8.55
N ASP A 233 8.46 0.58 -9.28
CA ASP A 233 7.92 1.89 -9.65
C ASP A 233 7.21 2.51 -8.43
N LEU A 234 6.48 1.70 -7.65
CA LEU A 234 5.80 2.12 -6.41
C LEU A 234 6.73 2.23 -5.20
N ILE A 235 7.78 1.43 -5.11
CA ILE A 235 8.64 1.31 -3.94
C ILE A 235 9.98 1.93 -4.24
N SER A 236 10.14 3.21 -3.90
CA SER A 236 11.40 3.93 -4.00
C SER A 236 11.93 4.30 -2.62
N ALA A 237 13.18 3.93 -2.34
CA ALA A 237 13.80 4.21 -1.05
C ALA A 237 13.91 5.72 -0.77
N GLY A 238 13.58 6.11 0.45
CA GLY A 238 13.58 7.48 0.93
C GLY A 238 12.44 8.34 0.39
N MET A 239 11.40 7.71 -0.17
CA MET A 239 10.24 8.37 -0.75
C MET A 239 8.96 7.71 -0.23
N THR A 240 7.93 8.53 -0.04
CA THR A 240 6.57 8.05 0.19
C THR A 240 5.81 8.04 -1.13
N SER A 241 5.38 6.87 -1.57
CA SER A 241 4.44 6.73 -2.66
C SER A 241 3.01 6.75 -2.12
N VAL A 242 2.14 7.52 -2.77
CA VAL A 242 0.71 7.54 -2.50
C VAL A 242 0.00 6.96 -3.70
N LEU A 243 -0.65 5.82 -3.53
CA LEU A 243 -1.54 5.25 -4.53
C LEU A 243 -2.96 5.69 -4.22
N ASP A 244 -3.44 6.68 -4.96
CA ASP A 244 -4.77 7.24 -4.80
C ASP A 244 -5.81 6.37 -5.52
N LEU A 245 -6.70 5.79 -4.72
CA LEU A 245 -7.78 4.91 -5.16
C LEU A 245 -9.15 5.53 -4.89
N SER A 246 -9.21 6.81 -4.51
CA SER A 246 -10.44 7.52 -4.12
C SER A 246 -11.42 7.72 -5.28
N VAL A 247 -10.95 7.57 -6.52
CA VAL A 247 -11.82 7.54 -7.70
C VAL A 247 -12.80 6.36 -7.70
N TYR A 248 -12.44 5.27 -7.01
CA TYR A 248 -13.30 4.10 -6.88
C TYR A 248 -14.15 4.20 -5.62
N ASN A 249 -15.47 4.19 -5.80
CA ASN A 249 -16.42 4.33 -4.69
C ASN A 249 -16.39 3.13 -3.74
N SER A 250 -16.58 3.37 -2.44
CA SER A 250 -16.60 2.31 -1.43
C SER A 250 -17.86 1.45 -1.42
N VAL A 251 -18.96 2.01 -1.94
CA VAL A 251 -20.27 1.35 -2.03
C VAL A 251 -20.58 0.91 -3.48
N GLY A 252 -19.56 0.81 -4.32
CA GLY A 252 -19.70 0.35 -5.70
C GLY A 252 -20.06 -1.13 -5.79
N ALA A 253 -20.58 -1.55 -6.96
CA ALA A 253 -20.86 -2.96 -7.24
C ALA A 253 -19.60 -3.84 -7.19
N PHE A 254 -18.42 -3.26 -7.48
CA PHE A 254 -17.14 -3.93 -7.47
C PHE A 254 -16.18 -3.25 -6.49
N ASN A 255 -15.48 -4.03 -5.66
CA ASN A 255 -14.49 -3.50 -4.73
C ASN A 255 -13.09 -3.44 -5.38
N ILE A 256 -12.94 -2.52 -6.34
CA ILE A 256 -11.71 -2.33 -7.12
C ILE A 256 -10.54 -1.96 -6.19
N ARG A 257 -10.80 -1.20 -5.12
CA ARG A 257 -9.80 -0.82 -4.12
C ARG A 257 -9.20 -2.05 -3.43
N ALA A 258 -10.05 -3.00 -3.03
CA ALA A 258 -9.59 -4.27 -2.44
C ALA A 258 -8.76 -5.09 -3.43
N LEU A 259 -9.15 -5.15 -4.70
CA LEU A 259 -8.39 -5.84 -5.75
C LEU A 259 -6.97 -5.27 -5.88
N VAL A 260 -6.86 -3.93 -6.00
CA VAL A 260 -5.57 -3.24 -6.13
C VAL A 260 -4.70 -3.47 -4.90
N ILE A 261 -5.25 -3.27 -3.70
CA ILE A 261 -4.53 -3.50 -2.44
C ILE A 261 -4.01 -4.94 -2.38
N SER A 262 -4.86 -5.92 -2.70
CA SER A 262 -4.47 -7.33 -2.68
C SER A 262 -3.28 -7.62 -3.57
N LEU A 263 -3.35 -7.23 -4.85
CA LEU A 263 -2.31 -7.51 -5.84
C LEU A 263 -1.00 -6.85 -5.47
N VAL A 264 -1.04 -5.55 -5.16
CA VAL A 264 0.16 -4.78 -4.81
C VAL A 264 0.80 -5.33 -3.54
N SER A 265 -0.01 -5.63 -2.51
CA SER A 265 0.45 -6.24 -1.26
C SER A 265 1.13 -7.60 -1.49
N ARG A 266 0.55 -8.50 -2.29
CA ARG A 266 1.16 -9.81 -2.60
C ARG A 266 2.48 -9.67 -3.35
N LYS A 267 2.54 -8.76 -4.35
CA LYS A 267 3.76 -8.51 -5.12
C LYS A 267 4.89 -8.00 -4.23
N ILE A 268 4.61 -7.00 -3.40
CA ILE A 268 5.58 -6.44 -2.44
C ILE A 268 6.07 -7.52 -1.48
N PHE A 269 5.15 -8.31 -0.92
CA PHE A 269 5.50 -9.38 0.02
C PHE A 269 6.44 -10.39 -0.61
N ASN A 270 6.09 -10.94 -1.78
CA ASN A 270 6.91 -11.95 -2.46
C ASN A 270 8.31 -11.42 -2.81
N GLN A 271 8.40 -10.19 -3.33
CA GLN A 271 9.69 -9.58 -3.65
C GLN A 271 10.56 -9.35 -2.40
N ARG A 272 9.96 -8.93 -1.28
CA ARG A 272 10.68 -8.77 -0.01
C ARG A 272 11.11 -10.09 0.59
N MET A 273 10.28 -11.13 0.51
CA MET A 273 10.65 -12.48 0.94
C MET A 273 11.86 -13.02 0.17
N ASP A 274 11.90 -12.81 -1.14
CA ASP A 274 13.03 -13.24 -1.96
C ASP A 274 14.28 -12.40 -1.72
N SER A 275 14.14 -11.08 -1.54
CA SER A 275 15.25 -10.22 -1.12
C SER A 275 15.80 -10.63 0.23
N ARG A 276 14.94 -10.96 1.20
CA ARG A 276 15.35 -11.35 2.54
C ARG A 276 16.20 -12.62 2.51
N LYS A 277 15.82 -13.62 1.72
CA LYS A 277 16.63 -14.84 1.53
C LYS A 277 18.02 -14.52 0.98
N LYS A 278 18.12 -13.61 0.01
CA LYS A 278 19.42 -13.16 -0.54
C LYS A 278 20.26 -12.45 0.51
N GLU A 279 19.67 -11.51 1.27
CA GLU A 279 20.34 -10.79 2.36
C GLU A 279 20.88 -11.75 3.44
N GLU A 280 20.15 -12.81 3.77
CA GLU A 280 20.56 -13.83 4.72
C GLU A 280 21.73 -14.68 4.21
N ILE A 281 21.69 -15.11 2.94
CA ILE A 281 22.80 -15.83 2.30
C ILE A 281 24.08 -14.98 2.31
N GLU A 282 23.97 -13.69 1.96
CA GLU A 282 25.09 -12.76 1.98
C GLU A 282 25.67 -12.59 3.40
N SER A 283 24.81 -12.42 4.40
CA SER A 283 25.23 -12.26 5.80
C SER A 283 25.98 -13.49 6.32
N VAL A 284 25.47 -14.69 6.03
CA VAL A 284 26.14 -15.96 6.40
C VAL A 284 27.48 -16.09 5.69
N SER A 285 27.54 -15.77 4.39
CA SER A 285 28.77 -15.89 3.59
C SER A 285 29.88 -14.94 4.03
N LYS A 286 29.53 -13.72 4.46
CA LYS A 286 30.49 -12.71 4.91
C LYS A 286 30.90 -12.86 6.39
N GLY A 287 30.21 -13.72 7.17
CA GLY A 287 30.46 -13.87 8.61
C GLY A 287 30.20 -12.60 9.44
N ILE A 288 29.49 -11.63 8.87
CA ILE A 288 29.21 -10.31 9.45
C ILE A 288 27.69 -10.16 9.50
N ASN A 289 27.16 -9.72 10.65
CA ASN A 289 25.77 -9.26 10.73
C ASN A 289 25.64 -7.98 9.89
N ILE A 290 25.13 -8.09 8.67
CA ILE A 290 24.81 -6.93 7.83
C ILE A 290 23.69 -6.16 8.54
N SER A 291 24.04 -5.04 9.17
CA SER A 291 23.08 -4.20 9.86
C SER A 291 22.24 -3.41 8.85
N PHE A 292 21.02 -3.05 9.25
CA PHE A 292 20.11 -2.22 8.46
C PHE A 292 20.73 -0.89 7.98
N VAL A 293 21.76 -0.39 8.66
CA VAL A 293 22.36 0.93 8.38
C VAL A 293 23.74 0.86 7.72
N SER A 294 24.35 -0.34 7.60
CA SER A 294 25.74 -0.46 7.11
C SER A 294 25.86 -0.57 5.59
N GLU A 295 24.85 -1.12 4.90
CA GLU A 295 24.87 -1.28 3.44
C GLU A 295 23.52 -0.85 2.84
N LYS A 296 23.56 -0.23 1.65
CA LYS A 296 22.36 0.08 0.88
C LYS A 296 21.77 -1.23 0.34
N LYS A 297 20.51 -1.47 0.64
CA LYS A 297 19.77 -2.63 0.15
C LYS A 297 19.34 -2.41 -1.30
N SER A 298 19.30 -3.50 -2.07
CA SER A 298 18.69 -3.51 -3.40
C SER A 298 17.18 -3.25 -3.32
N GLU A 299 16.52 -3.88 -2.34
CA GLU A 299 15.10 -3.73 -2.03
C GLU A 299 14.93 -3.18 -0.61
N PRO A 300 14.38 -1.96 -0.43
CA PRO A 300 14.22 -1.36 0.88
C PRO A 300 13.18 -2.09 1.73
N LEU A 301 13.19 -1.87 3.06
CA LEU A 301 12.05 -2.20 3.91
C LEU A 301 10.85 -1.36 3.48
N VAL A 302 9.66 -1.97 3.43
CA VAL A 302 8.45 -1.30 2.96
C VAL A 302 7.47 -1.12 4.11
N TRP A 303 7.12 0.12 4.40
CA TRP A 303 6.01 0.47 5.27
C TRP A 303 4.75 0.67 4.44
N MET A 304 3.76 -0.20 4.61
CA MET A 304 2.45 -0.07 3.96
C MET A 304 1.46 0.59 4.92
N PHE A 305 0.80 1.64 4.45
CA PHE A 305 -0.26 2.35 5.15
C PHE A 305 -1.58 2.13 4.41
N ILE A 306 -2.60 1.68 5.13
CA ILE A 306 -3.91 1.40 4.58
C ILE A 306 -4.92 2.25 5.34
N ASP A 307 -5.42 3.31 4.69
CA ASP A 307 -6.50 4.09 5.29
C ASP A 307 -7.84 3.35 5.15
N GLU A 308 -8.72 3.56 6.13
CA GLU A 308 -10.00 2.88 6.25
C GLU A 308 -9.90 1.33 6.14
N ALA A 309 -8.86 0.74 6.75
CA ALA A 309 -8.55 -0.69 6.69
C ALA A 309 -9.72 -1.64 7.02
N HIS A 310 -10.72 -1.16 7.76
CA HIS A 310 -11.94 -1.91 8.07
C HIS A 310 -12.77 -2.28 6.83
N GLU A 311 -12.62 -1.55 5.71
CA GLU A 311 -13.27 -1.86 4.43
C GLU A 311 -12.63 -3.08 3.73
N PHE A 312 -11.41 -3.48 4.13
CA PHE A 312 -10.63 -4.55 3.51
C PHE A 312 -10.42 -5.77 4.43
N LEU A 313 -10.46 -5.53 5.74
CA LEU A 313 -10.36 -6.53 6.80
C LEU A 313 -11.65 -6.56 7.64
N PRO A 314 -12.79 -6.95 7.06
CA PRO A 314 -14.05 -7.03 7.81
C PRO A 314 -14.01 -8.16 8.85
N LEU A 315 -14.80 -8.02 9.91
CA LEU A 315 -14.97 -9.08 10.92
C LEU A 315 -15.64 -10.33 10.33
N THR A 316 -16.60 -10.13 9.42
CA THR A 316 -17.39 -11.18 8.78
C THR A 316 -17.23 -11.13 7.27
N GLY A 317 -17.07 -12.30 6.65
CA GLY A 317 -16.83 -12.41 5.20
C GLY A 317 -15.36 -12.12 4.84
N LYS A 318 -15.10 -12.00 3.54
CA LYS A 318 -13.79 -11.66 2.98
C LYS A 318 -13.96 -10.69 1.83
N THR A 319 -12.94 -9.86 1.62
CA THR A 319 -12.75 -9.07 0.40
C THR A 319 -11.56 -9.64 -0.37
N ALA A 320 -11.39 -9.21 -1.63
CA ALA A 320 -10.22 -9.61 -2.44
C ALA A 320 -8.88 -9.30 -1.73
N ALA A 321 -8.83 -8.29 -0.84
CA ALA A 321 -7.64 -7.91 -0.08
C ALA A 321 -7.40 -8.74 1.19
N THR A 322 -8.44 -9.39 1.75
CA THR A 322 -8.38 -9.92 3.11
C THR A 322 -7.23 -10.91 3.30
N ASP A 323 -7.07 -11.88 2.41
CA ASP A 323 -6.07 -12.93 2.57
C ASP A 323 -4.64 -12.39 2.38
N ALA A 324 -4.43 -11.50 1.41
CA ALA A 324 -3.14 -10.83 1.19
C ALA A 324 -2.72 -10.01 2.41
N LEU A 325 -3.64 -9.24 2.99
CA LEU A 325 -3.39 -8.41 4.17
C LEU A 325 -3.17 -9.25 5.43
N VAL A 326 -3.96 -10.32 5.63
CA VAL A 326 -3.75 -11.25 6.75
C VAL A 326 -2.40 -11.94 6.65
N GLN A 327 -1.98 -12.35 5.44
CA GLN A 327 -0.66 -12.93 5.22
C GLN A 327 0.44 -11.94 5.61
N LEU A 328 0.36 -10.69 5.14
CA LEU A 328 1.30 -9.63 5.52
C LEU A 328 1.38 -9.43 7.04
N LEU A 329 0.25 -9.40 7.74
CA LEU A 329 0.21 -9.22 9.19
C LEU A 329 0.84 -10.40 9.96
N ARG A 330 0.80 -11.60 9.40
CA ARG A 330 1.34 -12.82 10.04
C ARG A 330 2.81 -13.05 9.71
N GLU A 331 3.19 -12.82 8.46
CA GLU A 331 4.46 -13.25 7.88
C GLU A 331 5.39 -12.09 7.52
N GLY A 332 4.89 -10.85 7.46
CA GLY A 332 5.66 -9.66 7.07
C GLY A 332 6.66 -9.15 8.11
N ARG A 333 7.25 -10.03 8.91
CA ARG A 333 8.24 -9.71 9.94
C ARG A 333 9.65 -9.67 9.37
#